data_AF-A0A2M8PJM4-F1
#
_entry.id   AF-A0A2M8PJM4-F1
#
_cell.length_a   1.000
_cell.length_b   1.000
_cell.length_c   1.000
_cell.angle_alpha   90.00
_cell.angle_beta   90.00
_cell.angle_gamma   90.00
#
_symmetry.space_group_name_H-M   'P 1'
#
loop_
_entity.id
_entity.type
_entity.pdbx_description
1 polymer ?
#
loop_
_entity_poly.entity_id
_entity_poly.type
_entity_poly.pdbx_seq_one_letter_code
_entity_poly.pdbx_strand_id
1 'polypeptide(L)'
;AGISEKLSAISPDDIGFRLGPRINAVGRISDPQIVIELLTTEDAGVATTRASQCEEINRRRQEFCQQIEAEAIALIENTPLPWYEQRVLLIVQNNWHHGVIGIVASRLVERYGVPVFI
;
A
#
# COMPACT_ATOMS: atom_id res chain seq x y z
N ALA A 1 3.71 19.08 -2.31
CA ALA A 1 4.21 17.68 -2.30
C ALA A 1 3.21 16.76 -3.00
N GLY A 2 3.51 16.31 -4.22
CA GLY A 2 2.76 15.24 -4.91
C GLY A 2 1.64 15.65 -5.88
N ILE A 3 1.11 16.88 -5.80
CA ILE A 3 0.14 17.44 -6.75
C ILE A 3 0.84 18.59 -7.49
N SER A 4 0.67 18.67 -8.81
CA SER A 4 1.32 19.69 -9.67
C SER A 4 0.95 21.11 -9.24
N GLU A 5 1.91 22.03 -9.25
CA GLU A 5 1.72 23.46 -8.87
C GLU A 5 0.89 24.28 -9.86
N LYS A 6 0.53 23.72 -11.02
CA LYS A 6 -0.52 24.33 -11.82
C LYS A 6 -1.84 24.15 -11.07
N LEU A 7 -2.50 25.26 -10.73
CA LEU A 7 -3.88 25.35 -10.24
C LEU A 7 -4.89 24.80 -11.26
N SER A 8 -4.71 23.57 -11.74
CA SER A 8 -5.78 22.74 -12.28
C SER A 8 -6.60 22.28 -11.09
N ALA A 9 -7.93 22.38 -11.20
CA ALA A 9 -8.84 21.93 -10.16
C ALA A 9 -8.46 20.51 -9.68
N ILE A 10 -8.44 20.31 -8.36
CA ILE A 10 -8.20 18.99 -7.76
C ILE A 10 -9.27 18.03 -8.27
N SER A 11 -8.85 16.91 -8.86
CA SER A 11 -9.75 15.87 -9.33
C SER A 11 -9.99 14.80 -8.25
N PRO A 12 -11.07 14.01 -8.34
CA PRO A 12 -11.24 12.84 -7.49
C PRO A 12 -10.05 11.88 -7.55
N ASP A 13 -9.36 11.78 -8.70
CA ASP A 13 -8.19 10.92 -8.87
C ASP A 13 -6.98 11.40 -8.05
N ASP A 14 -6.80 12.72 -7.92
CA ASP A 14 -5.75 13.29 -7.07
C ASP A 14 -5.95 12.88 -5.60
N ILE A 15 -7.20 12.78 -5.17
CA ILE A 15 -7.55 12.34 -3.82
C ILE A 15 -7.37 10.83 -3.71
N GLY A 16 -8.04 10.06 -4.57
CA GLY A 16 -8.12 8.60 -4.46
C GLY A 16 -6.79 7.88 -4.73
N PHE A 17 -5.97 8.39 -5.65
CA PHE A 17 -4.76 7.72 -6.12
C PHE A 17 -3.46 8.43 -5.77
N ARG A 18 -3.51 9.66 -5.22
CA ARG A 18 -2.31 10.38 -4.77
C ARG A 18 -2.33 10.65 -3.26
N LEU A 19 -3.32 11.38 -2.75
CA LEU A 19 -3.38 11.75 -1.33
C LEU A 19 -3.74 10.56 -0.42
N GLY A 20 -4.83 9.86 -0.74
CA GLY A 20 -5.32 8.72 0.03
C GLY A 20 -4.24 7.64 0.29
N PRO A 21 -3.47 7.21 -0.72
CA PRO A 21 -2.39 6.25 -0.53
C PRO A 21 -1.31 6.69 0.47
N ARG A 22 -1.02 8.00 0.56
CA ARG A 22 -0.03 8.54 1.50
C ARG A 22 -0.52 8.48 2.93
N ILE A 23 -1.75 8.91 3.15
CA ILE A 23 -2.43 8.87 4.44
C ILE A 23 -2.57 7.42 4.93
N ASN A 24 -3.09 6.55 4.07
CA ASN A 24 -3.33 5.15 4.41
C ASN A 24 -2.04 4.35 4.66
N ALA A 25 -0.93 4.74 4.05
CA ALA A 25 0.36 4.07 4.29
C ALA A 25 0.81 4.23 5.74
N VAL A 26 0.60 5.42 6.34
CA VAL A 26 0.97 5.67 7.74
C VAL A 26 0.23 4.73 8.67
N GLY A 27 -1.10 4.64 8.57
CA GLY A 27 -1.89 3.75 9.41
C GLY A 27 -1.60 2.25 9.23
N ARG A 28 -0.93 1.87 8.13
CA ARG A 28 -0.56 0.47 7.84
C ARG A 28 0.80 0.09 8.41
N ILE A 29 1.78 0.99 8.35
CA ILE A 29 3.18 0.62 8.60
C ILE A 29 3.95 1.59 9.51
N SER A 30 3.26 2.56 10.12
CA SER A 30 3.86 3.55 11.01
C SER A 30 2.85 4.06 12.05
N ASP A 31 3.21 5.13 12.77
CA ASP A 31 2.36 5.73 13.79
C ASP A 31 1.29 6.65 13.15
N PRO A 32 -0.02 6.35 13.32
CA PRO A 32 -1.11 7.19 12.80
C PRO A 32 -1.10 8.63 13.31
N GLN A 33 -0.43 8.93 14.44
CA GLN A 33 -0.32 10.30 14.97
C GLN A 33 0.29 11.26 13.95
N ILE A 34 1.17 10.79 13.06
CA ILE A 34 1.77 11.60 11.99
C ILE A 34 0.69 12.21 11.09
N VAL A 35 -0.33 11.43 10.71
CA VAL A 35 -1.44 11.90 9.87
C VAL A 35 -2.37 12.80 10.66
N ILE A 36 -2.65 12.46 11.93
CA ILE A 36 -3.51 13.28 12.78
C ILE A 36 -2.91 14.68 12.88
N GLU A 37 -1.63 14.78 13.24
CA GLU A 37 -0.93 16.07 13.35
C GLU A 37 -0.85 16.80 11.99
N LEU A 38 -0.61 16.09 10.89
CA LEU A 38 -0.65 16.67 9.54
C LEU A 38 -1.99 17.36 9.25
N LEU A 39 -3.10 16.74 9.65
CA LEU A 39 -4.45 17.19 9.32
C LEU A 39 -5.02 18.21 10.33
N THR A 40 -4.44 18.32 11.52
CA THR A 40 -4.95 19.20 12.59
C THR A 40 -4.02 20.35 12.97
N THR A 41 -2.78 20.37 12.50
CA THR A 41 -1.84 21.47 12.79
C THR A 41 -2.19 22.75 12.03
N GLU A 42 -1.95 23.90 12.67
CA GLU A 42 -2.02 25.22 12.03
C GLU A 42 -0.63 25.74 11.61
N ASP A 43 0.45 25.07 12.04
CA ASP A 43 1.82 25.43 11.68
C ASP A 43 2.21 24.81 10.33
N ALA A 44 2.49 25.67 9.35
CA ALA A 44 2.85 25.25 7.99
C ALA A 44 4.18 24.46 7.92
N GLY A 45 5.13 24.72 8.81
CA GLY A 45 6.38 23.98 8.92
C GLY A 45 6.15 22.56 9.44
N VAL A 46 5.30 22.40 10.45
CA VAL A 46 4.86 21.10 10.95
C VAL A 46 4.13 20.33 9.85
N ALA A 47 3.17 20.96 9.18
CA ALA A 47 2.42 20.33 8.09
C ALA A 47 3.36 19.84 6.97
N THR A 48 4.32 20.67 6.55
CA THR A 48 5.30 20.30 5.51
C THR A 48 6.17 19.11 5.95
N THR A 49 6.59 19.10 7.21
CA THR A 49 7.38 18.01 7.79
C THR A 49 6.58 16.71 7.82
N ARG A 50 5.34 16.74 8.34
CA ARG A 50 4.47 15.56 8.40
C ARG A 50 4.07 15.05 7.03
N ALA A 51 3.84 15.93 6.06
CA ALA A 51 3.55 15.54 4.68
C ALA A 51 4.74 14.80 4.04
N SER A 52 5.97 15.26 4.31
CA SER A 52 7.19 14.61 3.83
C SER A 52 7.40 13.23 4.48
N GLN A 53 7.07 13.10 5.77
CA GLN A 53 7.06 11.80 6.44
C GLN A 53 6.02 10.84 5.85
N CYS A 54 4.81 11.32 5.57
CA CYS A 54 3.78 10.52 4.89
C CYS A 54 4.25 10.02 3.52
N GLU A 55 4.97 10.85 2.76
CA GLU A 55 5.54 10.44 1.47
C GLU A 55 6.57 9.33 1.62
N GLU A 56 7.50 9.49 2.56
CA GLU A 56 8.56 8.50 2.79
C GLU A 56 7.98 7.17 3.28
N ILE A 57 7.00 7.22 4.19
CA ILE A 57 6.28 6.04 4.66
C ILE A 57 5.52 5.37 3.51
N ASN A 58 4.89 6.16 2.64
CA ASN A 58 4.22 5.64 1.46
C ASN A 58 5.19 4.93 0.50
N ARG A 59 6.36 5.49 0.25
CA ARG A 59 7.41 4.86 -0.55
C ARG A 59 7.84 3.52 0.04
N ARG A 60 8.15 3.49 1.34
CA ARG A 60 8.52 2.24 2.04
C ARG A 60 7.41 1.19 2.00
N ARG A 61 6.15 1.60 2.14
CA ARG A 61 4.99 0.71 1.99
C ARG A 61 4.92 0.11 0.58
N GLN A 62 5.18 0.90 -0.45
CA GLN A 62 5.22 0.42 -1.84
C GLN A 62 6.36 -0.57 -2.07
N GLU A 63 7.54 -0.32 -1.48
CA GLU A 63 8.68 -1.25 -1.53
C GLU A 63 8.35 -2.59 -0.87
N PHE A 64 7.75 -2.58 0.32
CA PHE A 64 7.26 -3.81 0.96
C PHE A 64 6.21 -4.53 0.11
N CYS A 65 5.27 -3.81 -0.51
CA CYS A 65 4.31 -4.42 -1.43
C CYS A 65 5.04 -5.15 -2.57
N GLN A 66 6.00 -4.49 -3.21
CA GLN A 66 6.73 -5.06 -4.36
C GLN A 66 7.53 -6.29 -3.98
N GLN A 67 8.22 -6.26 -2.84
CA GLN A 67 9.00 -7.40 -2.33
C GLN A 67 8.09 -8.60 -2.03
N ILE A 68 7.04 -8.39 -1.23
CA ILE A 68 6.10 -9.45 -0.84
C ILE A 68 5.37 -10.02 -2.06
N GLU A 69 4.95 -9.17 -3.00
CA GLU A 69 4.30 -9.60 -4.24
C GLU A 69 5.23 -10.46 -5.10
N ALA A 70 6.50 -10.06 -5.26
CA ALA A 70 7.48 -10.84 -6.00
C ALA A 70 7.75 -12.20 -5.35
N GLU A 71 7.90 -12.24 -4.03
CA GLU A 71 8.06 -13.49 -3.26
C GLU A 71 6.82 -14.40 -3.39
N ALA A 72 5.62 -13.83 -3.27
CA ALA A 72 4.37 -14.56 -3.40
C ALA A 72 4.23 -15.20 -4.79
N ILE A 73 4.48 -14.44 -5.85
CA ILE A 73 4.47 -14.96 -7.22
C ILE A 73 5.51 -16.07 -7.38
N ALA A 74 6.73 -15.87 -6.88
CA ALA A 74 7.76 -16.90 -6.96
C ALA A 74 7.34 -18.20 -6.24
N LEU A 75 6.67 -18.11 -5.08
CA LEU A 75 6.14 -19.29 -4.38
C LEU A 75 5.05 -19.99 -5.19
N ILE A 76 4.10 -19.24 -5.76
CA ILE A 76 2.99 -19.79 -6.56
C ILE A 76 3.51 -20.48 -7.81
N GLU A 77 4.38 -19.82 -8.58
CA GLU A 77 4.85 -20.32 -9.88
C GLU A 77 5.85 -21.49 -9.73
N ASN A 78 6.61 -21.55 -8.64
CA ASN A 78 7.57 -22.64 -8.40
C ASN A 78 6.96 -23.84 -7.66
N THR A 79 5.71 -23.74 -7.20
CA THR A 79 5.04 -24.85 -6.52
C THR A 79 3.99 -25.45 -7.47
N PRO A 80 4.06 -26.75 -7.81
CA PRO A 80 3.10 -27.40 -8.69
C PRO A 80 1.77 -27.66 -7.96
N LEU A 81 1.08 -26.59 -7.55
CA LEU A 81 -0.25 -26.65 -6.96
C LEU A 81 -1.28 -26.37 -8.05
N PRO A 82 -2.35 -27.19 -8.17
CA PRO A 82 -3.43 -26.94 -9.11
C PRO A 82 -4.39 -25.89 -8.56
N TRP A 83 -3.86 -24.70 -8.23
CA TRP A 83 -4.65 -23.59 -7.69
C TRP A 83 -5.80 -23.17 -8.61
N TYR A 84 -5.64 -23.38 -9.93
CA TYR A 84 -6.66 -23.17 -10.93
C TYR A 84 -7.85 -24.15 -10.80
N GLU A 85 -7.61 -25.39 -10.35
CA GLU A 85 -8.65 -26.38 -10.09
C GLU A 85 -9.26 -26.18 -8.71
N GLN A 86 -8.44 -25.86 -7.71
CA GLN A 86 -8.87 -25.66 -6.32
C GLN A 86 -9.65 -24.36 -6.10
N ARG A 87 -9.62 -23.43 -7.06
CA ARG A 87 -10.34 -22.14 -7.04
C ARG A 87 -9.99 -21.25 -5.84
N VAL A 88 -8.84 -21.46 -5.21
CA VAL A 88 -8.34 -20.66 -4.10
C VAL A 88 -6.82 -20.70 -4.05
N LEU A 89 -6.20 -19.59 -3.64
CA LEU A 89 -4.77 -19.51 -3.33
C LEU A 89 -4.61 -19.25 -1.83
N LEU A 90 -3.90 -20.15 -1.14
CA LEU A 90 -3.47 -19.98 0.24
C LEU A 90 -1.95 -19.85 0.26
N ILE A 91 -1.44 -18.75 0.79
CA ILE A 91 -0.01 -18.49 0.90
C ILE A 91 0.30 -18.28 2.37
N VAL A 92 1.25 -19.05 2.88
CA VAL A 92 1.71 -18.92 4.27
C VAL A 92 3.19 -18.60 4.22
N GLN A 93 3.55 -17.41 4.69
CA GLN A 93 4.94 -16.97 4.71
C GLN A 93 5.24 -16.13 5.94
N ASN A 94 6.40 -16.40 6.56
CA ASN A 94 6.87 -15.64 7.71
C ASN A 94 7.49 -14.32 7.27
N ASN A 95 7.54 -13.35 8.19
CA ASN A 95 8.20 -12.04 8.01
C ASN A 95 7.55 -11.08 7.00
N TRP A 96 6.38 -11.40 6.45
CA TRP A 96 5.61 -10.44 5.68
C TRP A 96 4.94 -9.41 6.59
N HIS A 97 5.04 -8.14 6.21
CA HIS A 97 4.51 -7.06 7.02
C HIS A 97 2.97 -7.07 6.98
N HIS A 98 2.32 -7.33 8.13
CA HIS A 98 0.86 -7.44 8.27
C HIS A 98 0.07 -6.23 7.72
N GLY A 99 0.61 -5.01 7.84
CA GLY A 99 -0.01 -3.81 7.26
C GLY A 99 -0.12 -3.80 5.73
N VAL A 100 0.60 -4.69 5.05
CA VAL A 100 0.81 -4.68 3.59
C VAL A 100 0.19 -5.89 2.90
N ILE A 101 0.09 -7.06 3.57
CA ILE A 101 -0.38 -8.31 2.97
C ILE A 101 -1.75 -8.20 2.30
N GLY A 102 -2.68 -7.41 2.87
CA GLY A 102 -4.00 -7.22 2.25
C GLY A 102 -3.94 -6.52 0.88
N ILE A 103 -2.98 -5.62 0.66
CA ILE A 103 -2.79 -4.96 -0.64
C ILE A 103 -2.27 -5.98 -1.66
N VAL A 104 -1.32 -6.82 -1.24
CA VAL A 104 -0.74 -7.85 -2.10
C VAL A 104 -1.78 -8.91 -2.44
N ALA A 105 -2.58 -9.36 -1.46
CA ALA A 105 -3.67 -10.30 -1.68
C ALA A 105 -4.64 -9.80 -2.76
N SER A 106 -5.06 -8.54 -2.71
CA SER A 106 -5.91 -7.94 -3.75
C SER A 106 -5.28 -7.99 -5.15
N ARG A 107 -3.98 -7.69 -5.28
CA ARG A 107 -3.26 -7.78 -6.56
C ARG A 107 -3.15 -9.22 -7.06
N LEU A 108 -2.95 -10.17 -6.17
CA LEU A 108 -2.91 -11.59 -6.52
C LEU A 108 -4.31 -12.09 -6.96
N VAL A 109 -5.40 -11.61 -6.36
CA VAL A 109 -6.76 -11.89 -6.83
C VAL A 109 -6.95 -11.39 -8.26
N GLU A 110 -6.53 -10.15 -8.55
CA GLU A 110 -6.58 -9.58 -9.90
C GLU A 110 -5.74 -10.38 -10.91
N ARG A 111 -4.55 -10.84 -10.49
CA ARG A 111 -3.62 -11.59 -11.35
C ARG A 111 -4.07 -13.01 -11.64
N TYR A 112 -4.54 -13.74 -10.64
CA TYR A 112 -4.82 -15.18 -10.73
C TYR A 112 -6.30 -15.52 -10.87
N GLY A 113 -7.20 -14.55 -10.66
CA GLY A 113 -8.64 -14.72 -10.88
C GLY A 113 -9.33 -15.66 -9.88
N VAL A 114 -8.71 -15.89 -8.72
CA VAL A 114 -9.25 -16.71 -7.63
C VAL A 114 -9.10 -15.99 -6.29
N PRO A 115 -9.95 -16.29 -5.29
CA PRO A 115 -9.75 -15.81 -3.92
C PRO A 115 -8.35 -16.12 -3.39
N VAL A 116 -7.74 -15.15 -2.70
CA VAL A 116 -6.40 -15.26 -2.12
C VAL A 116 -6.46 -15.04 -0.62
N PHE A 117 -5.83 -15.94 0.13
CA PHE A 117 -5.58 -15.85 1.56
C PHE A 117 -4.07 -15.79 1.77
N ILE A 118 -3.62 -14.80 2.55
CA ILE A 118 -2.25 -14.60 3.00
C ILE A 118 -2.25 -14.56 4.52
#